data_AF-A0A847BR79-F1
#
_entry.id   AF-A0A847BR79-F1
#
_cell.length_a   1.000
_cell.length_b   1.000
_cell.length_c   1.000
_cell.angle_alpha   90.00
_cell.angle_beta   90.00
_cell.angle_gamma   90.00
#
_symmetry.space_group_name_H-M   'P 1'
#
loop_
_entity.id
_entity.type
_entity.pdbx_description
1 polymer ?
#
loop_
_entity_poly.entity_id
_entity_poly.type
_entity_poly.pdbx_seq_one_letter_code
_entity_poly.pdbx_strand_id
1 'polypeptide(L)'
;MSQLSKSHTKKPKRDKSVSKVTSTSATKGSNGKKSRNREIAGFRLINKIRTRAIELGLQDRYIADMIGVTPIYWYSIANGHRKISSLSKEKLKKIAEFLKIPTVQAMNLADVLDHDDFFLGRLEDQLSTSIDQMRNDPAWMCWAPSKEEWNSLSIGARTGIVMLYETVFYKSFLERAEIEFPEMRNKVRDFIEEKFPEKGNRLTEVDV
;
A
#
# COMPACT_ATOMS: atom_id res chain seq x y z
N MET A 1 -20.75 -87.07 22.85
CA MET A 1 -19.96 -86.29 21.86
C MET A 1 -20.54 -84.89 21.82
N SER A 2 -19.98 -83.90 22.54
CA SER A 2 -18.94 -82.96 22.06
C SER A 2 -19.45 -82.20 20.82
N GLN A 3 -19.73 -80.89 20.77
CA GLN A 3 -19.23 -79.70 21.49
C GLN A 3 -20.33 -78.63 21.61
N LEU A 4 -20.47 -77.91 22.73
CA LEU A 4 -19.83 -76.62 23.06
C LEU A 4 -19.90 -75.54 21.95
N SER A 5 -20.84 -74.60 22.08
CA SER A 5 -20.59 -73.19 21.72
C SER A 5 -21.16 -72.29 22.82
N LYS A 6 -20.28 -71.43 23.34
CA LYS A 6 -20.49 -70.58 24.52
C LYS A 6 -21.28 -69.31 24.17
N SER A 7 -21.95 -68.85 25.22
CA SER A 7 -22.75 -67.65 25.43
C SER A 7 -21.99 -66.32 25.29
N HIS A 8 -22.73 -65.24 24.97
CA HIS A 8 -22.76 -63.93 25.67
C HIS A 8 -23.98 -63.13 25.16
N THR A 9 -25.11 -63.15 25.86
CA THR A 9 -25.62 -62.20 26.89
C THR A 9 -26.33 -60.93 26.36
N LYS A 10 -27.68 -61.02 26.37
CA LYS A 10 -28.73 -60.01 26.66
C LYS A 10 -28.25 -58.87 27.62
N LYS A 11 -28.67 -57.59 27.57
CA LYS A 11 -30.03 -56.98 27.51
C LYS A 11 -29.96 -55.41 27.39
N PRO A 12 -31.11 -54.69 27.21
CA PRO A 12 -31.24 -53.27 26.80
C PRO A 12 -31.70 -52.30 27.93
N LYS A 13 -31.80 -50.99 27.63
CA LYS A 13 -32.66 -49.91 28.24
C LYS A 13 -32.20 -48.53 27.71
N ARG A 14 -32.95 -47.42 27.58
CA ARG A 14 -34.37 -47.04 27.41
C ARG A 14 -34.39 -45.50 27.32
N ASP A 15 -35.17 -44.93 26.39
CA ASP A 15 -35.77 -43.58 26.29
C ASP A 15 -35.00 -42.30 26.67
N LYS A 16 -34.92 -41.32 25.73
CA LYS A 16 -35.78 -40.10 25.70
C LYS A 16 -35.33 -39.08 24.63
N SER A 17 -36.21 -38.88 23.65
CA SER A 17 -36.68 -37.60 23.07
C SER A 17 -35.76 -36.38 23.00
N VAL A 18 -35.58 -35.84 21.78
CA VAL A 18 -35.86 -34.45 21.29
C VAL A 18 -35.20 -34.35 19.89
N SER A 19 -35.90 -34.53 18.75
CA SER A 19 -36.85 -33.63 18.07
C SER A 19 -36.28 -32.27 17.64
N LYS A 20 -36.00 -32.15 16.33
CA LYS A 20 -36.03 -30.95 15.44
C LYS A 20 -35.12 -29.77 15.84
N VAL A 21 -34.36 -29.17 14.93
CA VAL A 21 -34.89 -28.31 13.86
C VAL A 21 -34.12 -28.47 12.54
N THR A 22 -34.91 -28.64 11.50
CA THR A 22 -34.59 -28.63 10.07
C THR A 22 -34.33 -27.20 9.60
N SER A 23 -33.30 -26.97 8.78
CA SER A 23 -33.47 -26.06 7.63
C SER A 23 -32.47 -26.41 6.53
N THR A 24 -33.06 -26.96 5.47
CA THR A 24 -32.53 -27.08 4.11
C THR A 24 -32.07 -25.72 3.57
N SER A 25 -30.88 -25.67 2.97
CA SER A 25 -30.62 -24.71 1.88
C SER A 25 -29.77 -25.38 0.80
N ALA A 26 -30.22 -25.16 -0.44
CA ALA A 26 -29.81 -25.82 -1.65
C ALA A 26 -28.34 -25.52 -2.01
N THR A 27 -27.56 -26.58 -2.17
CA THR A 27 -26.23 -26.50 -2.78
C THR A 27 -26.38 -26.42 -4.30
N LYS A 28 -26.55 -25.20 -4.83
CA LYS A 28 -26.40 -24.92 -6.26
C LYS A 28 -24.91 -24.70 -6.54
N GLY A 29 -24.34 -25.58 -7.35
CA GLY A 29 -22.91 -25.64 -7.66
C GLY A 29 -22.34 -24.30 -8.13
N SER A 30 -21.45 -23.74 -7.33
CA SER A 30 -20.54 -22.69 -7.78
C SER A 30 -19.46 -23.35 -8.63
N ASN A 31 -19.58 -23.21 -9.95
CA ASN A 31 -18.60 -23.67 -10.90
C ASN A 31 -17.32 -22.86 -10.68
N GLY A 32 -16.33 -23.47 -10.02
CA GLY A 32 -15.05 -22.88 -9.65
C GLY A 32 -14.21 -22.57 -10.88
N LYS A 33 -14.50 -21.46 -11.55
CA LYS A 33 -13.61 -20.89 -12.55
C LYS A 33 -12.47 -20.22 -11.78
N LYS A 34 -11.37 -20.95 -11.57
CA LYS A 34 -10.09 -20.41 -11.11
C LYS A 34 -9.73 -19.24 -12.03
N SER A 35 -9.98 -18.03 -11.55
CA SER A 35 -9.59 -16.79 -12.20
C SER A 35 -8.07 -16.81 -12.37
N ARG A 36 -7.58 -16.91 -13.60
CA ARG A 36 -6.19 -16.55 -13.91
C ARG A 36 -6.02 -15.15 -13.34
N ASN A 37 -5.09 -14.99 -12.41
CA ASN A 37 -4.77 -13.71 -11.78
C ASN A 37 -4.20 -12.81 -12.89
N ARG A 38 -5.07 -12.16 -13.67
CA ARG A 38 -4.66 -11.20 -14.67
C ARG A 38 -4.18 -10.01 -13.87
N GLU A 39 -2.89 -9.76 -13.94
CA GLU A 39 -2.30 -8.55 -13.40
C GLU A 39 -2.90 -7.35 -14.16
N ILE A 40 -3.81 -6.64 -13.50
CA ILE A 40 -4.48 -5.48 -14.08
C ILE A 40 -3.50 -4.31 -13.96
N ALA A 41 -3.08 -3.73 -15.08
CA ALA A 41 -2.23 -2.54 -15.08
C ALA A 41 -2.92 -1.38 -14.31
N GLY A 42 -2.20 -0.78 -13.38
CA GLY A 42 -2.67 0.27 -12.47
C GLY A 42 -3.70 -0.21 -11.44
N PHE A 43 -3.72 -1.50 -11.12
CA PHE A 43 -4.62 -2.08 -10.11
C PHE A 43 -4.51 -1.38 -8.75
N ARG A 44 -3.30 -0.91 -8.40
CA ARG A 44 -3.04 -0.18 -7.15
C ARG A 44 -3.87 1.10 -7.08
N LEU A 45 -3.92 1.88 -8.16
CA LEU A 45 -4.76 3.08 -8.24
C LEU A 45 -6.24 2.72 -8.23
N ILE A 46 -6.66 1.73 -9.03
CA ILE A 46 -8.06 1.30 -9.11
C ILE A 46 -8.59 0.89 -7.72
N ASN A 47 -7.81 0.11 -6.97
CA ASN A 47 -8.18 -0.29 -5.61
C ASN A 47 -8.26 0.90 -4.67
N LYS A 48 -7.30 1.83 -4.70
CA LYS A 48 -7.38 3.04 -3.87
C LYS A 48 -8.64 3.87 -4.17
N ILE A 49 -9.02 4.01 -5.43
CA ILE A 49 -10.25 4.69 -5.83
C ILE A 49 -11.48 3.98 -5.24
N ARG A 50 -11.56 2.65 -5.39
CA ARG A 50 -12.67 1.85 -4.84
C ARG A 50 -12.75 1.93 -3.32
N THR A 51 -11.63 1.74 -2.62
CA THR A 51 -11.55 1.83 -1.17
C THR A 51 -12.04 3.20 -0.71
N ARG A 52 -11.58 4.28 -1.35
CA ARG A 52 -12.02 5.64 -1.02
C ARG A 52 -13.51 5.87 -1.31
N ALA A 53 -14.04 5.33 -2.40
CA ALA A 53 -15.46 5.42 -2.70
C ALA A 53 -16.31 4.69 -1.65
N ILE A 54 -15.88 3.50 -1.20
CA ILE A 54 -16.52 2.73 -0.13
C ILE A 54 -16.49 3.52 1.19
N GLU A 55 -15.35 4.09 1.57
CA GLU A 55 -15.21 4.93 2.77
C GLU A 55 -16.17 6.12 2.78
N LEU A 56 -16.46 6.69 1.60
CA LEU A 56 -17.34 7.84 1.44
C LEU A 56 -18.81 7.45 1.17
N GLY A 57 -19.13 6.17 1.10
CA GLY A 57 -20.48 5.68 0.76
C GLY A 57 -20.92 6.04 -0.66
N LEU A 58 -19.97 6.23 -1.58
CA LEU A 58 -20.23 6.63 -2.97
C LEU A 58 -20.46 5.42 -3.87
N GLN A 59 -21.36 5.56 -4.84
CA GLN A 59 -21.61 4.54 -5.86
C GLN A 59 -20.58 4.61 -6.99
N ASP A 60 -20.33 3.48 -7.66
CA ASP A 60 -19.40 3.38 -8.80
C ASP A 60 -19.69 4.39 -9.93
N ARG A 61 -20.97 4.75 -10.13
CA ARG A 61 -21.36 5.77 -11.10
C ARG A 61 -20.72 7.13 -10.79
N TYR A 62 -20.65 7.49 -9.52
CA TYR A 62 -20.04 8.75 -9.07
C TYR A 62 -18.54 8.79 -9.40
N ILE A 63 -17.86 7.64 -9.37
CA ILE A 63 -16.43 7.55 -9.74
C ILE A 63 -16.25 7.96 -11.21
N ALA A 64 -17.10 7.47 -12.10
CA ALA A 64 -17.05 7.80 -13.52
C ALA A 64 -17.29 9.31 -13.75
N ASP A 65 -18.28 9.88 -13.07
CA ASP A 65 -18.61 11.31 -13.15
C ASP A 65 -17.46 12.18 -12.62
N MET A 66 -16.86 11.81 -11.48
CA MET A 66 -15.70 12.49 -10.88
C MET A 66 -14.48 12.50 -11.81
N ILE A 67 -14.17 11.34 -12.42
CA ILE A 67 -13.05 11.22 -13.36
C ILE A 67 -13.35 11.99 -14.67
N GLY A 68 -14.62 12.18 -15.01
CA GLY A 68 -15.06 12.75 -16.29
C GLY A 68 -14.97 11.72 -17.42
N VAL A 69 -15.46 10.51 -17.19
CA VAL A 69 -15.58 9.42 -18.17
C VAL A 69 -16.98 8.82 -18.11
N THR A 70 -17.38 8.09 -19.17
CA THR A 70 -18.66 7.37 -19.12
C THR A 70 -18.59 6.21 -18.13
N PRO A 71 -19.71 5.81 -17.50
CA PRO A 71 -19.74 4.66 -16.60
C PRO A 71 -19.22 3.36 -17.24
N ILE A 72 -19.51 3.16 -18.53
CA ILE A 72 -19.02 2.00 -19.31
C ILE A 72 -17.49 2.04 -19.43
N TYR A 73 -16.91 3.22 -19.64
CA TYR A 73 -15.47 3.39 -19.74
C TYR A 73 -14.78 3.13 -18.40
N TRP A 74 -15.34 3.63 -17.28
CA TRP A 74 -14.86 3.28 -15.94
C TRP A 74 -14.93 1.77 -15.70
N TYR A 75 -16.06 1.12 -15.99
CA TYR A 75 -16.22 -0.33 -15.84
C TYR A 75 -15.18 -1.11 -16.66
N SER A 76 -14.86 -0.64 -17.86
CA SER A 76 -13.82 -1.21 -18.72
C SER A 76 -12.42 -1.10 -18.08
N ILE A 77 -12.08 0.04 -17.49
CA ILE A 77 -10.82 0.21 -16.73
C ILE A 77 -10.80 -0.67 -15.48
N ALA A 78 -11.86 -0.63 -14.69
CA ALA A 78 -11.96 -1.26 -13.39
C ALA A 78 -11.84 -2.80 -13.46
N ASN A 79 -12.21 -3.39 -14.60
CA ASN A 79 -12.06 -4.82 -14.89
C ASN A 79 -10.81 -5.16 -15.71
N GLY A 80 -9.94 -4.18 -15.99
CA GLY A 80 -8.68 -4.38 -16.70
C GLY A 80 -8.81 -4.58 -18.21
N HIS A 81 -9.96 -4.24 -18.81
CA HIS A 81 -10.10 -4.19 -20.28
C HIS A 81 -9.44 -2.95 -20.88
N ARG A 82 -9.24 -1.90 -20.08
CA ARG A 82 -8.48 -0.70 -20.44
C ARG A 82 -7.49 -0.36 -19.34
N LYS A 83 -6.34 0.20 -19.72
CA LYS A 83 -5.32 0.65 -18.78
C LYS A 83 -5.71 2.00 -18.18
N ILE A 84 -5.64 2.14 -16.87
CA ILE A 84 -5.88 3.43 -16.21
C ILE A 84 -4.80 4.47 -16.55
N SER A 85 -3.58 4.04 -16.91
CA SER A 85 -2.52 4.91 -17.44
C SER A 85 -2.85 5.60 -18.76
N SER A 86 -3.87 5.13 -19.49
CA SER A 86 -4.34 5.80 -20.72
C SER A 86 -5.16 7.07 -20.47
N LEU A 87 -5.51 7.35 -19.21
CA LEU A 87 -6.17 8.59 -18.84
C LEU A 87 -5.24 9.79 -19.00
N SER A 88 -5.78 10.93 -19.42
CA SER A 88 -5.00 12.18 -19.49
C SER A 88 -4.52 12.62 -18.11
N LYS A 89 -3.43 13.41 -18.08
CA LYS A 89 -2.89 14.00 -16.85
C LYS A 89 -3.96 14.75 -16.04
N GLU A 90 -4.87 15.45 -16.71
CA GLU A 90 -5.99 16.16 -16.06
C GLU A 90 -6.94 15.22 -15.32
N LYS A 91 -7.26 14.06 -15.90
CA LYS A 91 -8.11 13.05 -15.25
C LYS A 91 -7.39 12.39 -14.08
N LEU A 92 -6.09 12.11 -14.22
CA LEU A 92 -5.26 11.61 -13.12
C LEU A 92 -5.13 12.66 -11.99
N LYS A 93 -5.12 13.95 -12.32
CA LYS A 93 -5.16 15.04 -11.33
C LYS A 93 -6.46 15.04 -10.55
N LYS A 94 -7.62 14.91 -11.20
CA LYS A 94 -8.93 14.77 -10.52
C LYS A 94 -8.97 13.57 -9.59
N ILE A 95 -8.43 12.44 -10.02
CA ILE A 95 -8.28 11.24 -9.18
C ILE A 95 -7.40 11.55 -7.97
N ALA A 96 -6.29 12.23 -8.16
CA ALA A 96 -5.38 12.60 -7.07
C ALA A 96 -6.06 13.53 -6.05
N GLU A 97 -6.83 14.52 -6.51
CA GLU A 97 -7.64 15.41 -5.68
C GLU A 97 -8.69 14.62 -4.88
N PHE A 98 -9.41 13.70 -5.52
CA PHE A 98 -10.37 12.82 -4.86
C PHE A 98 -9.73 11.95 -3.77
N LEU A 99 -8.54 11.41 -4.04
CA LEU A 99 -7.76 10.59 -3.11
C LEU A 99 -6.99 11.40 -2.06
N LYS A 100 -6.95 12.73 -2.18
CA LYS A 100 -6.13 13.64 -1.35
C LYS A 100 -4.65 13.27 -1.35
N ILE A 101 -4.11 12.91 -2.52
CA ILE A 101 -2.68 12.61 -2.71
C ILE A 101 -2.08 13.52 -3.79
N PRO A 102 -0.75 13.74 -3.81
CA PRO A 102 -0.09 14.41 -4.91
C PRO A 102 -0.33 13.72 -6.27
N THR A 103 -0.47 14.50 -7.34
CA THR A 103 -0.72 13.97 -8.70
C THR A 103 0.34 12.97 -9.16
N VAL A 104 1.60 13.21 -8.82
CA VAL A 104 2.71 12.31 -9.14
C VAL A 104 2.50 10.92 -8.51
N GLN A 105 1.96 10.85 -7.28
CA GLN A 105 1.65 9.57 -6.64
C GLN A 105 0.50 8.86 -7.35
N ALA A 106 -0.53 9.57 -7.80
CA ALA A 106 -1.59 8.98 -8.61
C ALA A 106 -1.05 8.43 -9.94
N MET A 107 -0.12 9.16 -10.60
CA MET A 107 0.54 8.70 -11.82
C MET A 107 1.39 7.44 -11.58
N ASN A 108 2.17 7.40 -10.50
CA ASN A 108 2.94 6.21 -10.12
C ASN A 108 2.00 5.01 -9.84
N LEU A 109 0.93 5.20 -9.07
CA LEU A 109 -0.07 4.15 -8.81
C LEU A 109 -0.82 3.68 -10.07
N ALA A 110 -0.89 4.53 -11.10
CA ALA A 110 -1.49 4.22 -12.40
C ALA A 110 -0.55 3.45 -13.33
N ASP A 111 0.71 3.20 -12.91
CA ASP A 111 1.81 2.69 -13.73
C ASP A 111 2.08 3.61 -14.95
N VAL A 112 2.02 4.93 -14.74
CA VAL A 112 2.43 5.94 -15.74
C VAL A 112 3.90 6.33 -15.56
N LEU A 113 4.39 6.27 -14.33
CA LEU A 113 5.77 6.58 -13.99
C LEU A 113 6.45 5.31 -13.48
N ASP A 114 7.66 5.07 -13.96
CA ASP A 114 8.53 4.00 -13.48
C ASP A 114 9.42 4.51 -12.34
N HIS A 115 10.12 3.60 -11.64
CA HIS A 115 11.00 3.98 -10.54
C HIS A 115 12.15 4.87 -11.03
N ASP A 116 12.65 4.62 -12.24
CA ASP A 116 13.74 5.39 -12.85
C ASP A 116 13.36 6.86 -13.08
N ASP A 117 12.07 7.19 -13.24
CA ASP A 117 11.61 8.57 -13.47
C ASP A 117 11.81 9.48 -12.25
N PHE A 118 12.07 8.91 -11.07
CA PHE A 118 12.26 9.65 -9.82
C PHE A 118 13.71 10.02 -9.55
N PHE A 119 14.65 9.53 -10.36
CA PHE A 119 16.07 9.59 -10.06
C PHE A 119 16.87 10.18 -11.24
N LEU A 120 17.90 10.94 -10.91
CA LEU A 120 18.82 11.49 -11.91
C LEU A 120 19.93 10.48 -12.17
N GLY A 121 19.91 9.81 -13.32
CA GLY A 121 20.92 8.80 -13.69
C GLY A 121 20.39 7.38 -13.52
N ARG A 122 21.29 6.43 -13.24
CA ARG A 122 20.92 5.02 -13.08
C ARG A 122 20.48 4.76 -11.64
N LEU A 123 19.22 4.36 -11.46
CA LEU A 123 18.64 4.01 -10.16
C LEU A 123 19.51 2.99 -9.40
N GLU A 124 19.93 1.92 -10.06
CA GLU A 124 20.71 0.85 -9.42
C GLU A 124 22.06 1.34 -8.85
N ASP A 125 22.70 2.30 -9.51
CA ASP A 125 23.97 2.88 -9.05
C ASP A 125 23.75 3.75 -7.80
N GLN A 126 22.62 4.44 -7.73
CA GLN A 126 22.25 5.23 -6.55
C GLN A 126 21.81 4.36 -5.37
N LEU A 127 21.04 3.31 -5.65
CA LEU A 127 20.63 2.34 -4.65
C LEU A 127 21.82 1.59 -4.04
N SER A 128 22.79 1.18 -4.88
CA SER A 128 24.02 0.52 -4.42
C SER A 128 24.89 1.45 -3.57
N THR A 129 25.03 2.71 -3.97
CA THR A 129 25.75 3.71 -3.17
C THR A 129 25.10 3.90 -1.79
N SER A 130 23.77 4.02 -1.76
CA SER A 130 23.02 4.28 -0.52
C SER A 130 23.05 3.11 0.45
N ILE A 131 22.94 1.86 -0.04
CA ILE A 131 23.03 0.68 0.84
C ILE A 131 24.44 0.50 1.41
N ASP A 132 25.48 0.84 0.64
CA ASP A 132 26.85 0.78 1.14
C ASP A 132 27.09 1.86 2.20
N GLN A 133 26.52 3.06 2.05
CA GLN A 133 26.53 4.07 3.13
C GLN A 133 25.82 3.56 4.38
N MET A 134 24.61 3.01 4.23
CA MET A 134 23.82 2.47 5.34
C MET A 134 24.55 1.36 6.11
N ARG A 135 25.29 0.49 5.41
CA ARG A 135 26.12 -0.56 6.04
C ARG A 135 27.31 -0.03 6.81
N ASN A 136 27.81 1.14 6.43
CA ASN A 136 28.96 1.79 7.07
C ASN A 136 28.56 2.81 8.15
N ASP A 137 27.27 3.17 8.25
CA ASP A 137 26.76 4.06 9.28
C ASP A 137 26.63 3.32 10.63
N PRO A 138 27.33 3.73 11.70
CA PRO A 138 27.24 3.08 13.01
C PRO A 138 25.82 3.00 13.60
N ALA A 139 24.93 3.93 13.26
CA ALA A 139 23.55 3.93 13.74
C ALA A 139 22.66 2.91 13.01
N TRP A 140 23.04 2.53 11.78
CA TRP A 140 22.21 1.73 10.88
C TRP A 140 22.82 0.38 10.49
N MET A 141 24.12 0.19 10.67
CA MET A 141 24.86 -0.99 10.20
C MET A 141 24.26 -2.33 10.67
N CYS A 142 23.66 -2.35 11.88
CA CYS A 142 23.02 -3.55 12.45
C CYS A 142 21.69 -3.90 11.77
N TRP A 143 21.05 -2.92 11.12
CA TRP A 143 19.75 -3.04 10.45
C TRP A 143 19.87 -3.06 8.93
N ALA A 144 21.06 -2.78 8.41
CA ALA A 144 21.33 -2.72 6.98
C ALA A 144 21.25 -4.14 6.37
N PRO A 145 20.44 -4.35 5.32
CA PRO A 145 20.36 -5.64 4.63
C PRO A 145 21.72 -6.13 4.15
N SER A 146 21.97 -7.43 4.24
CA SER A 146 23.11 -8.08 3.59
C SER A 146 23.01 -8.00 2.06
N LYS A 147 24.09 -8.31 1.35
CA LYS A 147 24.10 -8.23 -0.13
C LYS A 147 23.12 -9.22 -0.76
N GLU A 148 22.99 -10.41 -0.16
CA GLU A 148 22.07 -11.45 -0.63
C GLU A 148 20.62 -11.05 -0.40
N GLU A 149 20.28 -10.57 0.80
CA GLU A 149 18.94 -10.06 1.11
C GLU A 149 18.58 -8.90 0.19
N TRP A 150 19.50 -7.95 0.00
CA TRP A 150 19.29 -6.78 -0.86
C TRP A 150 18.90 -7.18 -2.29
N ASN A 151 19.64 -8.11 -2.88
CA ASN A 151 19.40 -8.57 -4.25
C ASN A 151 18.09 -9.34 -4.40
N SER A 152 17.59 -9.95 -3.32
CA SER A 152 16.30 -10.66 -3.32
C SER A 152 15.09 -9.71 -3.29
N LEU A 153 15.29 -8.45 -2.87
CA LEU A 153 14.22 -7.47 -2.74
C LEU A 153 13.82 -6.88 -4.11
N SER A 154 12.52 -6.63 -4.27
CA SER A 154 12.02 -5.90 -5.43
C SER A 154 12.60 -4.49 -5.48
N ILE A 155 12.69 -3.91 -6.68
CA ILE A 155 13.23 -2.55 -6.87
C ILE A 155 12.48 -1.51 -6.02
N GLY A 156 11.16 -1.66 -5.91
CA GLY A 156 10.34 -0.76 -5.09
C GLY A 156 10.61 -0.90 -3.59
N ALA A 157 10.90 -2.11 -3.09
CA ALA A 157 11.28 -2.31 -1.70
C ALA A 157 12.67 -1.71 -1.41
N ARG A 158 13.64 -1.96 -2.30
CA ARG A 158 14.98 -1.35 -2.22
C ARG A 158 14.91 0.18 -2.23
N THR A 159 14.15 0.74 -3.16
CA THR A 159 13.91 2.19 -3.25
C THR A 159 13.27 2.72 -1.97
N GLY A 160 12.24 2.04 -1.45
CA GLY A 160 11.59 2.44 -0.20
C GLY A 160 12.53 2.47 1.00
N ILE A 161 13.39 1.46 1.14
CA ILE A 161 14.39 1.40 2.23
C ILE A 161 15.38 2.56 2.13
N VAL A 162 15.92 2.83 0.93
CA VAL A 162 16.85 3.95 0.71
C VAL A 162 16.19 5.27 1.02
N MET A 163 14.98 5.51 0.51
CA MET A 163 14.27 6.77 0.78
C MET A 163 13.99 6.98 2.28
N LEU A 164 13.70 5.91 3.03
CA LEU A 164 13.52 5.99 4.48
C LEU A 164 14.84 6.32 5.18
N TYR A 165 15.91 5.61 4.84
CA TYR A 165 17.24 5.85 5.37
C TYR A 165 17.69 7.30 5.14
N GLU A 166 17.66 7.75 3.88
CA GLU A 166 18.07 9.12 3.52
C GLU A 166 17.21 10.16 4.23
N THR A 167 15.89 9.97 4.29
CA THR A 167 15.00 10.92 4.96
C THR A 167 15.33 11.03 6.46
N VAL A 168 15.58 9.91 7.14
CA VAL A 168 15.95 9.94 8.56
C VAL A 168 17.34 10.53 8.74
N PHE A 169 18.30 10.13 7.91
CA PHE A 169 19.67 10.65 7.93
C PHE A 169 19.68 12.17 7.76
N TYR A 170 18.96 12.71 6.78
CA TYR A 170 18.85 14.16 6.57
C TYR A 170 18.20 14.88 7.76
N LYS A 171 17.15 14.31 8.36
CA LYS A 171 16.53 14.91 9.56
C LYS A 171 17.51 14.96 10.73
N SER A 172 18.17 13.83 11.04
CA SER A 172 19.15 13.77 12.12
C SER A 172 20.37 14.65 11.86
N PHE A 173 20.80 14.77 10.60
CA PHE A 173 21.86 15.68 10.19
C PHE A 173 21.46 17.15 10.41
N LEU A 174 20.25 17.54 9.99
CA LEU A 174 19.74 18.90 10.18
C LEU A 174 19.57 19.23 11.67
N GLU A 175 19.02 18.31 12.47
CA GLU A 175 18.91 18.47 13.92
C GLU A 175 20.28 18.70 14.58
N ARG A 176 21.30 17.92 14.20
CA ARG A 176 22.67 18.14 14.70
C ARG A 176 23.26 19.46 14.24
N ALA A 177 23.06 19.83 12.99
CA ALA A 177 23.51 21.12 12.46
C ALA A 177 22.86 22.31 13.19
N GLU A 178 21.59 22.19 13.59
CA GLU A 178 20.90 23.20 14.39
C GLU A 178 21.48 23.33 15.81
N ILE A 179 21.94 22.23 16.40
CA ILE A 179 22.60 22.22 17.72
C ILE A 179 24.00 22.84 17.62
N GLU A 180 24.77 22.45 16.61
CA GLU A 180 26.17 22.88 16.44
C GLU A 180 26.28 24.32 15.92
N PHE A 181 25.30 24.79 15.14
CA PHE A 181 25.28 26.13 14.55
C PHE A 181 23.94 26.88 14.82
N PRO A 182 23.70 27.35 16.07
CA PRO A 182 22.45 28.00 16.45
C PRO A 182 22.14 29.26 15.63
N GLU A 183 23.17 29.95 15.15
CA GLU A 183 23.02 31.15 14.30
C GLU A 183 22.39 30.83 12.93
N MET A 184 22.63 29.62 12.41
CA MET A 184 22.03 29.15 11.16
C MET A 184 20.51 28.95 11.34
N ARG A 185 20.08 28.40 12.48
CA ARG A 185 18.66 28.22 12.82
C ARG A 185 17.90 29.54 12.80
N ASN A 186 18.47 30.60 13.38
CA ASN A 186 17.84 31.92 13.39
C ASN A 186 17.76 32.51 11.97
N LYS A 187 18.84 32.44 11.18
CA LYS A 187 18.82 32.92 9.79
C LYS A 187 17.83 32.16 8.89
N VAL A 188 17.71 30.84 9.06
CA VAL A 188 16.75 30.01 8.32
C VAL A 188 15.32 30.36 8.74
N ARG A 189 15.07 30.58 10.03
CA ARG A 189 13.77 31.03 10.53
C ARG A 189 13.39 32.39 9.97
N ASP A 190 14.27 33.37 10.07
CA ASP A 190 14.05 34.73 9.56
C ASP A 190 13.77 34.70 8.05
N PHE A 191 14.50 33.88 7.29
CA PHE A 191 14.27 33.68 5.86
C PHE A 191 12.91 33.06 5.54
N ILE A 192 12.49 32.05 6.32
CA ILE A 192 11.18 31.40 6.14
C ILE A 192 10.05 32.36 6.50
N GLU A 193 10.18 33.14 7.57
CA GLU A 193 9.19 34.15 7.96
C GLU A 193 9.09 35.28 6.92
N GLU A 194 10.21 35.72 6.34
CA GLU A 194 10.24 36.74 5.29
C GLU A 194 9.63 36.26 3.97
N LYS A 195 9.93 35.01 3.54
CA LYS A 195 9.53 34.49 2.23
C LYS A 195 8.23 33.67 2.23
N PHE A 196 7.85 33.10 3.37
CA PHE A 196 6.71 32.20 3.51
C PHE A 196 5.96 32.47 4.83
N PRO A 197 5.34 33.66 5.00
CA PRO A 197 4.74 34.08 6.27
C PRO A 197 3.64 33.12 6.77
N GLU A 198 2.95 32.43 5.86
CA GLU A 198 1.94 31.39 6.15
C GLU A 198 2.50 30.16 6.91
N LYS A 199 3.82 29.94 6.88
CA LYS A 199 4.50 28.78 7.51
C LYS A 199 5.22 29.10 8.81
N GLY A 200 5.48 30.38 9.12
CA GLY A 200 6.20 30.79 10.34
C GLY A 200 5.49 30.37 11.63
N ASN A 201 4.15 30.32 11.61
CA ASN A 201 3.33 30.04 12.79
C ASN A 201 3.25 28.55 13.22
N ARG A 202 3.88 27.61 12.49
CA ARG A 202 3.85 26.17 12.84
C ARG A 202 5.07 25.68 13.61
N LEU A 203 6.13 26.49 13.72
CA LEU A 203 7.37 26.09 14.39
C LEU A 203 7.38 26.40 15.90
N THR A 204 6.32 27.01 16.43
CA THR A 204 6.20 27.41 17.84
C THR A 204 5.32 26.49 18.69
N GLU A 205 4.65 25.49 18.11
CA GLU A 205 3.69 24.62 18.84
C GLU A 205 4.24 23.24 19.23
N VAL A 206 5.53 22.96 19.01
CA VAL A 206 6.15 21.68 19.41
C VAL A 206 7.13 21.92 20.56
N ASP A 207 6.64 22.52 21.64
CA ASP A 207 7.31 22.57 22.95
C ASP A 207 6.22 22.58 24.04
N VAL A 208 5.60 21.41 24.28
CA VAL A 208 4.94 21.03 25.54
C VAL A 208 5.18 19.55 25.79
#